data_AF-A0A536K7Z6-F1
#
_entry.id   AF-A0A536K7Z6-F1
#
_cell.length_a   1.000
_cell.length_b   1.000
_cell.length_c   1.000
_cell.angle_alpha   90.00
_cell.angle_beta   90.00
_cell.angle_gamma   90.00
#
_symmetry.space_group_name_H-M   'P 1'
#
loop_
_entity.id
_entity.type
_entity.pdbx_description
1 polymer ?
#
loop_
_entity_poly.entity_id
_entity_poly.type
_entity_poly.pdbx_seq_one_letter_code
_entity_poly.pdbx_strand_id
1 'polypeptide(L)'
;MMIATGLGLHNLSEGLAIGQSAATGAVAFAVVLVIGFALHNITEGFGIAAPLALDTPRPSWGFLLVAGLVGGGPTFFGTIVGYVFTSPYIYVLFLALAAGALLYVVNEMFHLGRRLNSPAAMGWGLLFGFLLGYATDLVLTYNAA
;
A
#
# COMPACT_ATOMS: atom_id res chain seq x y z
N MET A 1 2.82 -9.50 -12.10
CA MET A 1 3.99 -8.69 -11.69
C MET A 1 3.74 -7.19 -11.71
N MET A 2 3.09 -6.63 -12.73
CA MET A 2 2.83 -5.17 -12.79
C MET A 2 2.15 -4.59 -11.55
N ILE A 3 1.10 -5.24 -11.03
CA ILE A 3 0.43 -4.82 -9.79
C ILE A 3 1.39 -4.81 -8.61
N ALA A 4 2.14 -5.90 -8.40
CA ALA A 4 3.13 -5.99 -7.32
C ALA A 4 4.21 -4.90 -7.44
N THR A 5 4.68 -4.59 -8.64
CA THR A 5 5.65 -3.51 -8.87
C THR A 5 5.05 -2.14 -8.59
N GLY A 6 3.82 -1.88 -9.05
CA GLY A 6 3.12 -0.62 -8.78
C GLY A 6 2.89 -0.41 -7.28
N LEU A 7 2.42 -1.44 -6.59
CA LEU A 7 2.29 -1.43 -5.13
C LEU A 7 3.64 -1.22 -4.44
N GLY A 8 4.69 -1.89 -4.90
CA GLY A 8 6.06 -1.66 -4.39
C GLY A 8 6.51 -0.21 -4.50
N LEU A 9 6.22 0.46 -5.62
CA LEU A 9 6.54 1.88 -5.79
C LEU A 9 5.74 2.78 -4.85
N HIS A 10 4.47 2.45 -4.58
CA HIS A 10 3.66 3.13 -3.58
C HIS A 10 4.23 2.92 -2.16
N ASN A 11 4.51 1.68 -1.81
CA ASN A 11 5.02 1.23 -0.51
C ASN A 11 6.39 1.80 -0.16
N LEU A 12 7.19 2.16 -1.17
CA LEU A 12 8.42 2.94 -0.96
C LEU A 12 8.14 4.28 -0.27
N SER A 13 7.06 4.98 -0.65
CA SER A 13 6.69 6.27 -0.05
C SER A 13 6.17 6.13 1.38
N GLU A 14 5.46 5.05 1.69
CA GLU A 14 5.07 4.70 3.06
C GLU A 14 6.29 4.48 3.94
N GLY A 15 7.26 3.72 3.41
CA GLY A 15 8.54 3.50 4.05
C GLY A 15 9.24 4.81 4.39
N LEU A 16 9.33 5.72 3.41
CA LEU A 16 9.93 7.04 3.61
C LEU A 16 9.22 7.83 4.72
N ALA A 17 7.89 7.82 4.77
CA ALA A 17 7.12 8.48 5.82
C ALA A 17 7.45 7.92 7.22
N ILE A 18 7.53 6.59 7.37
CA ILE A 18 7.97 5.94 8.62
C ILE A 18 9.38 6.43 9.00
N GLY A 19 10.32 6.36 8.04
CA GLY A 19 11.72 6.71 8.27
C GLY A 19 11.90 8.16 8.70
N GLN A 20 11.25 9.11 8.01
CA GLN A 20 11.33 10.53 8.33
C GLN A 20 10.66 10.88 9.68
N SER A 21 9.55 10.20 10.01
CA SER A 21 8.93 10.35 11.34
C SER A 21 9.88 9.89 12.44
N ALA A 22 10.55 8.76 12.26
CA ALA A 22 11.54 8.28 13.22
C ALA A 22 12.76 9.21 13.31
N ALA A 23 13.28 9.71 12.19
CA ALA A 23 14.44 10.62 12.14
C ALA A 23 14.19 11.97 12.82
N THR A 24 12.95 12.46 12.82
CA THR A 24 12.57 13.71 13.50
C THR A 24 12.26 13.53 14.99
N GLY A 25 12.39 12.32 15.52
CA GLY A 25 12.11 11.99 16.92
C GLY A 25 10.63 11.73 17.23
N ALA A 26 9.75 11.77 16.22
CA ALA A 26 8.33 11.43 16.34
C ALA A 26 8.13 9.89 16.37
N VAL A 27 8.73 9.22 17.35
CA VAL A 27 8.77 7.75 17.45
C VAL A 27 7.38 7.15 17.66
N ALA A 28 6.55 7.75 18.52
CA ALA A 28 5.18 7.29 18.74
C ALA A 28 4.37 7.31 17.44
N PHE A 29 4.50 8.38 16.64
CA PHE A 29 3.84 8.49 15.35
C PHE A 29 4.40 7.46 14.34
N ALA A 30 5.72 7.26 14.32
CA ALA A 30 6.34 6.23 13.47
C ALA A 30 5.80 4.82 13.79
N VAL A 31 5.56 4.49 15.07
CA VAL A 31 4.97 3.21 15.47
C VAL A 31 3.52 3.08 14.96
N VAL A 32 2.73 4.14 15.06
CA VAL A 32 1.37 4.17 14.50
C VAL A 32 1.41 3.92 12.99
N LEU A 33 2.32 4.59 12.26
CA LEU A 33 2.51 4.37 10.82
C LEU A 33 2.92 2.94 10.49
N VAL A 34 3.85 2.34 11.25
CA VAL A 34 4.28 0.95 11.04
C VAL A 34 3.09 -0.01 11.19
N ILE A 35 2.28 0.14 12.23
CA ILE A 35 1.11 -0.73 12.44
C ILE A 35 0.07 -0.49 11.36
N GLY A 36 -0.24 0.78 11.04
CA GLY A 36 -1.22 1.15 10.03
C GLY A 36 -0.86 0.63 8.64
N PHE A 37 0.36 0.90 8.17
CA PHE A 37 0.83 0.43 6.87
C PHE A 37 1.03 -1.09 6.83
N ALA A 38 1.44 -1.73 7.94
CA ALA A 38 1.49 -3.20 7.97
C ALA A 38 0.09 -3.82 7.73
N LEU A 39 -0.95 -3.30 8.38
CA LEU A 39 -2.32 -3.74 8.16
C LEU A 39 -2.81 -3.42 6.75
N HIS A 40 -2.49 -2.23 6.23
CA HIS A 40 -2.80 -1.82 4.86
C HIS A 40 -2.17 -2.77 3.83
N ASN A 41 -0.87 -3.04 3.95
CA ASN A 41 -0.10 -3.81 2.96
C ASN A 41 -0.49 -5.29 2.95
N ILE A 42 -0.99 -5.82 4.08
CA ILE A 42 -1.64 -7.13 4.10
C ILE A 42 -2.84 -7.16 3.14
N THR A 43 -3.66 -6.09 3.14
CA THR A 43 -4.82 -6.01 2.25
C THR A 43 -4.44 -5.77 0.79
N GLU A 44 -3.35 -5.04 0.52
CA GLU A 44 -2.81 -4.90 -0.84
C GLU A 44 -2.33 -6.24 -1.44
N GLY A 45 -1.88 -7.16 -0.58
CA GLY A 45 -1.55 -8.53 -0.97
C GLY A 45 -2.71 -9.25 -1.66
N PHE A 46 -3.97 -8.94 -1.30
CA PHE A 46 -5.14 -9.44 -2.02
C PHE A 46 -5.20 -8.91 -3.45
N GLY A 47 -4.79 -7.65 -3.67
CA GLY A 47 -4.70 -7.05 -5.00
C GLY A 47 -3.68 -7.74 -5.89
N ILE A 48 -2.55 -8.19 -5.31
CA ILE A 48 -1.54 -8.97 -6.02
C ILE A 48 -2.06 -10.38 -6.35
N ALA A 49 -2.74 -11.03 -5.39
CA ALA A 49 -3.17 -12.42 -5.51
C ALA A 49 -4.44 -12.61 -6.36
N ALA A 50 -5.36 -11.64 -6.34
CA ALA A 50 -6.67 -11.71 -7.01
C ALA A 50 -6.59 -12.06 -8.51
N PRO A 51 -5.78 -11.41 -9.36
CA PRO A 51 -5.67 -11.79 -10.77
C PRO A 51 -5.11 -13.21 -10.96
N LEU A 52 -4.18 -13.62 -10.10
CA LEU A 52 -3.49 -14.90 -10.21
C LEU A 52 -4.41 -16.07 -9.84
N ALA A 53 -5.49 -15.82 -9.10
CA ALA A 53 -6.47 -16.83 -8.75
C ALA A 53 -7.22 -17.37 -9.99
N LEU A 54 -7.20 -16.61 -11.09
CA LEU A 54 -7.79 -17.00 -12.38
C LEU A 54 -6.83 -17.80 -13.27
N ASP A 55 -5.53 -17.86 -12.93
CA ASP A 55 -4.52 -18.48 -13.77
C ASP A 55 -4.60 -20.01 -13.73
N THR A 56 -4.44 -20.64 -14.90
CA THR A 56 -4.28 -22.09 -15.04
C THR A 56 -3.07 -22.37 -15.93
N PRO A 57 -1.98 -22.97 -15.40
CA PRO A 57 -1.81 -23.46 -14.03
C PRO A 57 -1.66 -22.33 -12.99
N ARG A 58 -1.93 -22.65 -11.72
CA ARG A 58 -1.76 -21.71 -10.59
C ARG A 58 -0.29 -21.28 -10.43
N PRO A 59 -0.02 -20.06 -9.93
CA PRO A 59 1.33 -19.60 -9.66
C PRO A 59 2.06 -20.48 -8.64
N SER A 60 3.38 -20.59 -8.79
CA SER A 60 4.22 -21.30 -7.82
C SER A 60 4.38 -20.48 -6.53
N TRP A 61 4.65 -21.16 -5.42
CA TRP A 61 4.97 -20.50 -4.15
C TRP A 61 6.18 -19.56 -4.24
N GLY A 62 7.19 -19.92 -5.04
CA GLY A 62 8.34 -19.06 -5.29
C GLY A 62 7.96 -17.76 -5.99
N PHE A 63 7.04 -17.83 -6.96
CA PHE A 63 6.51 -16.63 -7.60
C PHE A 63 5.74 -15.75 -6.62
N LEU A 64 4.88 -16.34 -5.77
CA LEU A 64 4.12 -15.59 -4.76
C LEU A 64 5.05 -14.91 -3.75
N LEU A 65 6.11 -15.59 -3.31
CA LEU A 65 7.12 -14.99 -2.44
C LEU A 65 7.79 -13.79 -3.11
N VAL A 66 8.24 -13.93 -4.36
CA VAL A 66 8.85 -12.83 -5.10
C VAL A 66 7.86 -11.68 -5.30
N ALA A 67 6.62 -11.96 -5.65
CA ALA A 67 5.60 -10.93 -5.82
C ALA A 67 5.32 -10.18 -4.50
N GLY A 68 5.27 -10.89 -3.37
CA GLY A 68 5.16 -10.30 -2.04
C GLY A 68 6.37 -9.44 -1.67
N LEU A 69 7.60 -9.91 -1.95
CA LEU A 69 8.82 -9.15 -1.71
C LEU A 69 8.91 -7.90 -2.61
N VAL A 70 8.46 -7.98 -3.86
CA VAL A 70 8.40 -6.83 -4.77
C VAL A 70 7.33 -5.83 -4.30
N GLY A 71 6.18 -6.31 -3.82
CA GLY A 71 5.12 -5.45 -3.29
C GLY A 71 5.47 -4.79 -1.96
N GLY A 72 6.02 -5.52 -0.99
CA GLY A 72 6.23 -5.01 0.37
C GLY A 72 7.68 -4.64 0.71
N GLY A 73 8.67 -5.25 0.05
CA GLY A 73 10.08 -4.98 0.31
C GLY A 73 10.49 -3.51 0.16
N PRO A 74 9.95 -2.74 -0.81
CA PRO A 74 10.22 -1.32 -0.91
C PRO A 74 9.88 -0.49 0.33
N THR A 75 8.89 -0.88 1.16
CA THR A 75 8.63 -0.20 2.45
C THR A 75 9.86 -0.21 3.33
N PHE A 76 10.52 -1.36 3.46
CA PHE A 76 11.73 -1.50 4.27
C PHE A 76 12.86 -0.59 3.77
N PHE A 77 13.11 -0.58 2.46
CA PHE A 77 14.12 0.29 1.86
C PHE A 77 13.75 1.77 2.02
N GLY A 78 12.48 2.11 1.83
CA GLY A 78 11.95 3.46 2.04
C GLY A 78 12.19 3.93 3.47
N THR A 79 11.98 3.07 4.47
CA THR A 79 12.23 3.39 5.89
C THR A 79 13.69 3.69 6.16
N ILE A 80 14.60 2.87 5.64
CA ILE A 80 16.05 3.14 5.77
C ILE A 80 16.39 4.49 5.14
N VAL A 81 15.96 4.72 3.89
CA VAL A 81 16.25 5.97 3.17
C VAL A 81 15.65 7.17 3.88
N GLY A 82 14.40 7.09 4.32
CA GLY A 82 13.69 8.18 5.00
C GLY A 82 14.30 8.50 6.36
N TYR A 83 14.91 7.51 7.02
CA TYR A 83 15.60 7.72 8.28
C TYR A 83 16.94 8.44 8.10
N VAL A 84 17.74 8.03 7.11
CA VAL A 84 19.09 8.59 6.90
C VAL A 84 19.10 9.89 6.10
N PHE A 85 18.05 10.13 5.30
CA PHE A 85 17.99 11.28 4.39
C PHE A 85 16.61 11.95 4.44
N THR A 86 16.59 13.19 4.94
CA THR A 86 15.38 14.02 5.01
C THR A 86 15.48 15.18 4.03
N SER A 87 14.55 15.24 3.06
CA SER A 87 14.44 16.36 2.13
C SER A 87 12.98 16.55 1.71
N PRO A 88 12.42 17.76 1.85
CA PRO A 88 11.05 18.05 1.40
C PRO A 88 10.84 17.75 -0.08
N TYR A 89 11.84 18.02 -0.93
CA TYR A 89 11.74 17.76 -2.37
C TYR A 89 11.67 16.28 -2.70
N ILE A 90 12.49 15.47 -2.01
CA ILE A 90 12.49 14.01 -2.20
C ILE A 90 11.19 13.41 -1.68
N TYR A 91 10.71 13.88 -0.53
CA TYR A 91 9.42 13.46 0.01
C TYR A 91 8.27 13.73 -0.98
N VAL A 92 8.17 14.94 -1.51
CA VAL A 92 7.14 15.31 -2.50
C VAL A 92 7.28 14.49 -3.79
N LEU A 93 8.50 14.25 -4.27
CA LEU A 93 8.75 13.42 -5.45
C LEU A 93 8.22 12.00 -5.26
N PHE A 94 8.54 11.37 -4.12
CA PHE A 94 8.07 10.01 -3.84
C PHE A 94 6.57 9.95 -3.57
N LEU A 95 5.98 10.98 -2.96
CA LEU A 95 4.52 11.09 -2.82
C LEU A 95 3.83 11.19 -4.19
N ALA A 96 4.37 11.99 -5.11
CA ALA A 96 3.84 12.09 -6.48
C ALA A 96 3.97 10.77 -7.24
N LEU A 97 5.11 10.08 -7.10
CA LEU A 97 5.34 8.78 -7.70
C LEU A 97 4.37 7.72 -7.14
N ALA A 98 4.16 7.71 -5.84
CA ALA A 98 3.21 6.83 -5.17
C ALA A 98 1.77 7.09 -5.60
N ALA A 99 1.37 8.37 -5.72
CA ALA A 99 0.06 8.73 -6.25
C ALA A 99 -0.14 8.21 -7.68
N GLY A 100 0.86 8.36 -8.56
CA GLY A 100 0.84 7.82 -9.92
C GLY A 100 0.73 6.29 -9.95
N ALA A 101 1.48 5.61 -9.07
CA ALA A 101 1.42 4.16 -8.94
C ALA A 101 0.03 3.68 -8.45
N LEU A 102 -0.57 4.36 -7.47
CA LEU A 102 -1.92 4.05 -7.00
C LEU A 102 -2.97 4.27 -8.09
N LEU A 103 -2.88 5.32 -8.90
CA LEU A 103 -3.82 5.52 -10.01
C LEU A 103 -3.79 4.33 -10.99
N TYR A 104 -2.59 3.83 -11.31
CA TYR A 104 -2.42 2.64 -12.13
C TYR A 104 -3.01 1.39 -11.46
N VAL A 105 -2.66 1.12 -10.19
CA VAL A 105 -3.12 -0.07 -9.45
C VAL A 105 -4.64 -0.05 -9.25
N VAL A 106 -5.22 1.09 -8.89
CA VAL A 106 -6.67 1.25 -8.74
C VAL A 106 -7.37 0.96 -10.06
N ASN A 107 -6.86 1.50 -11.18
CA ASN A 107 -7.44 1.20 -12.49
C ASN A 107 -7.41 -0.31 -12.81
N GLU A 108 -6.30 -0.99 -12.50
CA GLU A 108 -6.18 -2.43 -12.68
C GLU A 108 -7.15 -3.22 -11.76
N MET A 109 -7.32 -2.76 -10.51
CA MET A 109 -8.27 -3.34 -9.56
C MET A 109 -9.72 -3.16 -10.00
N PHE A 110 -10.08 -2.02 -10.58
CA PHE A 110 -11.41 -1.82 -11.18
C PHE A 110 -11.62 -2.73 -12.39
N HIS A 111 -10.61 -2.89 -13.24
CA HIS A 111 -10.67 -3.80 -14.38
C HIS A 111 -10.92 -5.24 -13.91
N LEU A 112 -10.14 -5.72 -12.94
CA LEU A 112 -10.30 -7.04 -12.31
C LEU A 112 -11.64 -7.20 -11.59
N GLY A 113 -12.05 -6.19 -10.82
CA GLY A 113 -13.31 -6.18 -10.09
C GLY A 113 -14.51 -6.40 -11.01
N ARG A 114 -14.52 -5.76 -12.19
CA ARG A 114 -15.57 -5.96 -13.22
C ARG A 114 -15.59 -7.37 -13.81
N ARG A 115 -14.45 -8.07 -13.82
CA ARG A 115 -14.36 -9.45 -14.33
C ARG A 115 -14.75 -10.48 -13.27
N LEU A 116 -14.51 -10.18 -12.00
CA LEU A 116 -14.67 -11.11 -10.87
C LEU A 116 -15.99 -10.93 -10.11
N ASN A 117 -16.62 -9.76 -10.17
CA ASN A 117 -17.75 -9.40 -9.32
C ASN A 117 -18.90 -8.75 -10.11
N SER A 118 -20.10 -8.76 -9.52
CA SER A 118 -21.21 -7.95 -10.01
C SER A 118 -21.02 -6.46 -9.68
N PRO A 119 -21.64 -5.54 -10.44
CA PRO A 119 -21.57 -4.11 -10.13
C PRO A 119 -22.01 -3.76 -8.69
N ALA A 120 -23.04 -4.43 -8.19
CA ALA A 120 -23.52 -4.22 -6.82
C ALA A 120 -22.51 -4.69 -5.77
N ALA A 121 -21.91 -5.88 -5.93
CA ALA A 121 -20.89 -6.38 -5.01
C ALA A 121 -19.64 -5.48 -4.99
N MET A 122 -19.20 -5.02 -6.16
CA MET A 122 -18.09 -4.07 -6.29
C MET A 122 -18.41 -2.74 -5.60
N GLY A 123 -19.62 -2.20 -5.79
CA GLY A 123 -20.06 -0.96 -5.15
C GLY A 123 -20.09 -1.04 -3.62
N TRP A 124 -20.65 -2.12 -3.07
CA TRP A 124 -20.65 -2.36 -1.62
C TRP A 124 -19.26 -2.56 -1.05
N GLY A 125 -18.40 -3.30 -1.75
CA GLY A 125 -17.01 -3.50 -1.34
C GLY A 125 -16.22 -2.19 -1.29
N LEU A 126 -16.37 -1.33 -2.31
CA LEU A 126 -15.74 -0.01 -2.35
C LEU A 126 -16.25 0.92 -1.24
N LEU A 127 -17.57 0.96 -1.02
CA LEU A 127 -18.15 1.77 0.05
C LEU A 127 -17.64 1.31 1.41
N PHE A 128 -17.66 0.00 1.67
CA PHE A 128 -17.19 -0.56 2.94
C PHE A 128 -15.71 -0.26 3.16
N GLY A 129 -14.87 -0.49 2.15
CA GLY A 129 -13.43 -0.19 2.24
C GLY A 129 -13.15 1.28 2.50
N PHE A 130 -13.86 2.18 1.79
CA PHE A 130 -13.74 3.63 2.01
C PHE A 130 -14.16 4.03 3.43
N LEU A 131 -15.32 3.56 3.90
CA LEU A 131 -15.82 3.87 5.24
C LEU A 131 -14.90 3.33 6.33
N LEU A 132 -14.33 2.14 6.14
CA LEU A 132 -13.37 1.56 7.08
C LEU A 132 -12.11 2.41 7.17
N GLY A 133 -11.51 2.78 6.02
CA GLY A 133 -10.34 3.65 5.98
C GLY A 133 -10.61 5.03 6.59
N TYR A 134 -11.74 5.64 6.24
CA TYR A 134 -12.16 6.92 6.81
C TYR A 134 -12.39 6.84 8.32
N ALA A 135 -13.04 5.78 8.81
CA ALA A 135 -13.25 5.58 10.24
C ALA A 135 -11.93 5.42 11.00
N THR A 136 -10.95 4.69 10.44
CA THR A 136 -9.62 4.57 11.06
C THR A 136 -8.90 5.92 11.14
N ASP A 137 -8.99 6.75 10.10
CA ASP A 137 -8.42 8.10 10.10
C ASP A 137 -9.08 9.02 11.15
N LEU A 138 -10.42 8.96 11.26
CA LEU A 138 -11.15 9.69 12.31
C LEU A 138 -10.71 9.25 13.71
N VAL A 139 -10.60 7.95 13.95
CA VAL A 139 -10.14 7.42 15.25
C VAL A 139 -8.74 7.93 15.58
N LEU A 140 -7.81 7.90 14.63
CA LEU A 140 -6.45 8.43 14.84
C LEU A 140 -6.47 9.93 15.12
N THR A 141 -7.24 10.70 14.36
CA THR A 141 -7.34 12.16 14.51
C THR A 141 -7.93 12.56 15.87
N TYR A 142 -9.00 11.89 16.32
CA TYR A 142 -9.65 12.22 17.60
C TYR A 142 -8.88 11.73 18.83
N ASN A 143 -8.06 10.68 18.73
CA ASN A 143 -7.26 10.17 19.84
C ASN A 143 -5.84 10.78 19.90
N ALA A 144 -5.39 11.46 18.85
CA ALA A 144 -4.12 12.17 18.80
C ALA A 144 -4.20 13.64 19.27
N ALA A 145 -5.41 14.14 19.58
CA ALA A 145 -5.70 15.44 20.16
C ALA A 145 -5.77 15.36 21.70
#